data_AF-A0A397V582-F1
#
_entry.id   AF-A0A397V582-F1
#
_cell.length_a   1.000
_cell.length_b   1.000
_cell.length_c   1.000
_cell.angle_alpha   90.00
_cell.angle_beta   90.00
_cell.angle_gamma   90.00
#
_symmetry.space_group_name_H-M   'P 1'
#
loop_
_entity.id
_entity.type
_entity.pdbx_description
1 polymer ?
#
loop_
_entity_poly.entity_id
_entity_poly.type
_entity_poly.pdbx_seq_one_letter_code
_entity_poly.pdbx_strand_id
1 'polypeptide(L)'
;MEWKDKLTILLHIIFDLQTIHSQNFIHRDLHSGNILQNSQTDANIADLGLLKSVDTPEYNGVYGVLPYIAPEVLIGKPYTAASDIYSFGIIMWEISSGKPSYYDRKHDGILAKEIYDGLRPTFAKEIPLIYVQLANQCMSANASERPSASDLQEYIDSWAKKAFYIKIFKDADININKHESESSNNCINTMFSYKSIARLIGSEHTNLKDSSENQFCILDNLM
;
A
#
# COMPACT_ATOMS: atom_id res chain seq x y z
N MET A 1 -2.00 -3.62 16.33
CA MET A 1 -1.15 -2.43 16.13
C MET A 1 -2.06 -1.22 16.24
N GLU A 2 -1.73 -0.27 17.13
CA GLU A 2 -2.51 0.95 17.31
C GLU A 2 -2.33 1.90 16.12
N TRP A 3 -3.28 2.81 15.90
CA TRP A 3 -3.18 3.79 14.82
C TRP A 3 -1.95 4.68 14.91
N LYS A 4 -1.47 4.99 16.12
CA LYS A 4 -0.23 5.75 16.30
C LYS A 4 0.94 5.08 15.57
N ASP A 5 1.12 3.78 15.75
CA ASP A 5 2.20 3.02 15.13
C ASP A 5 2.01 2.96 13.60
N LYS A 6 0.77 2.74 13.14
CA LYS A 6 0.42 2.74 11.71
C LYS A 6 0.80 4.06 11.04
N LEU A 7 0.48 5.19 11.67
CA LEU A 7 0.83 6.52 11.15
C LEU A 7 2.35 6.74 11.15
N THR A 8 3.07 6.24 12.16
CA THR A 8 4.54 6.32 12.18
C THR A 8 5.18 5.53 11.04
N ILE A 9 4.70 4.30 10.77
CA ILE A 9 5.17 3.49 9.64
C ILE A 9 4.95 4.25 8.32
N LEU A 10 3.76 4.81 8.12
CA LEU A 10 3.45 5.59 6.92
C LEU A 10 4.38 6.80 6.75
N LEU A 11 4.70 7.51 7.84
CA LEU A 11 5.62 8.64 7.80
C LEU A 11 7.04 8.24 7.37
N HIS A 12 7.54 7.08 7.81
CA HIS A 12 8.85 6.60 7.36
C HIS A 12 8.83 6.19 5.88
N ILE A 13 7.79 5.49 5.42
CA ILE A 13 7.63 5.17 3.99
C ILE A 13 7.56 6.44 3.15
N ILE A 14 6.81 7.45 3.60
CA ILE A 14 6.71 8.75 2.92
C ILE A 14 8.06 9.45 2.87
N PHE A 15 8.82 9.44 3.96
CA PHE A 15 10.14 10.07 4.01
C PHE A 15 11.10 9.47 2.97
N ASP A 16 11.13 8.14 2.85
CA ASP A 16 11.93 7.46 1.84
C ASP A 16 11.42 7.79 0.42
N LEU A 17 10.10 7.80 0.22
CA LEU A 17 9.49 8.12 -1.06
C LEU A 17 9.77 9.56 -1.51
N GLN A 18 9.69 10.52 -0.58
CA GLN A 18 10.09 11.91 -0.82
C GLN A 18 11.56 12.00 -1.20
N THR A 19 12.42 11.23 -0.53
CA THR A 19 13.86 11.20 -0.85
C THR A 19 14.07 10.73 -2.29
N ILE A 20 13.43 9.63 -2.70
CA ILE A 20 13.48 9.11 -4.07
C ILE A 20 12.97 10.15 -5.08
N HIS A 21 11.78 10.71 -4.85
CA HIS A 21 11.14 11.66 -5.78
C HIS A 21 11.91 12.99 -5.86
N SER A 22 12.51 13.46 -4.76
CA SER A 22 13.33 14.69 -4.75
C SER A 22 14.61 14.58 -5.56
N GLN A 23 15.11 13.35 -5.76
CA GLN A 23 16.25 13.05 -6.62
C GLN A 23 15.85 12.80 -8.07
N ASN A 24 14.59 13.09 -8.45
CA ASN A 24 14.04 12.86 -9.78
C ASN A 24 14.03 11.38 -10.21
N PHE A 25 13.82 10.48 -9.25
CA PHE A 25 13.65 9.04 -9.48
C PHE A 25 12.21 8.58 -9.18
N ILE A 26 11.82 7.46 -9.79
CA ILE A 26 10.55 6.76 -9.57
C ILE A 26 10.85 5.32 -9.15
N HIS A 27 10.14 4.78 -8.15
CA HIS A 27 10.34 3.42 -7.63
C HIS A 27 9.86 2.34 -8.59
N ARG A 28 8.65 2.49 -9.15
CA ARG A 28 8.03 1.59 -10.15
C ARG A 28 7.64 0.19 -9.65
N ASP A 29 7.97 -0.15 -8.41
CA ASP A 29 7.66 -1.44 -7.78
C ASP A 29 7.47 -1.30 -6.27
N LEU A 30 6.80 -0.21 -5.87
CA LEU A 30 6.50 0.03 -4.47
C LEU A 30 5.36 -0.89 -4.02
N HIS A 31 5.62 -1.79 -3.07
CA HIS A 31 4.61 -2.65 -2.46
C HIS A 31 5.03 -3.06 -1.05
N SER A 32 4.13 -3.66 -0.26
CA SER A 32 4.44 -4.01 1.14
C SER A 32 5.58 -5.00 1.29
N GLY A 33 5.77 -5.93 0.34
CA GLY A 33 6.94 -6.81 0.28
C GLY A 33 8.30 -6.10 0.04
N ASN A 34 8.30 -4.85 -0.42
CA ASN A 34 9.50 -4.01 -0.59
C ASN A 34 9.63 -2.97 0.54
N ILE A 35 8.86 -3.12 1.61
CA ILE A 35 9.08 -2.38 2.86
C ILE A 35 9.89 -3.30 3.78
N LEU A 36 10.93 -2.79 4.44
CA LEU A 36 11.68 -3.51 5.46
C LEU A 36 11.35 -2.92 6.81
N GLN A 37 10.83 -3.75 7.72
CA GLN A 37 10.47 -3.33 9.06
C GLN A 37 11.53 -3.79 10.08
N ASN A 38 12.36 -2.87 10.56
CA ASN A 38 13.44 -3.16 11.51
C ASN A 38 12.94 -3.23 12.96
N SER A 39 11.84 -2.54 13.28
CA SER A 39 11.21 -2.53 14.60
C SER A 39 9.70 -2.26 14.47
N GLN A 40 8.98 -2.19 15.59
CA GLN A 40 7.52 -2.00 15.58
C GLN A 40 7.05 -0.80 14.73
N THR A 41 7.86 0.25 14.63
CA THR A 41 7.52 1.46 13.88
C THR A 41 8.57 1.88 12.84
N ASP A 42 9.77 1.28 12.87
CA ASP A 42 10.83 1.60 11.92
C ASP A 42 10.65 0.79 10.63
N ALA A 43 10.46 1.49 9.51
CA ALA A 43 10.11 0.91 8.22
C ALA A 43 10.79 1.69 7.10
N ASN A 44 11.46 1.00 6.18
CA ASN A 44 12.15 1.62 5.06
C ASN A 44 11.74 1.01 3.72
N ILE A 45 11.75 1.81 2.66
CA ILE A 45 11.60 1.32 1.30
C ILE A 45 12.91 0.61 0.90
N ALA A 46 12.78 -0.59 0.35
CA ALA A 46 13.86 -1.41 -0.18
C ALA A 46 13.62 -1.77 -1.65
N ASP A 47 14.56 -2.56 -2.20
CA ASP A 47 14.61 -2.95 -3.61
C ASP A 47 14.53 -1.76 -4.59
N LEU A 48 15.68 -1.09 -4.71
CA LEU A 48 15.87 0.00 -5.64
C LEU A 48 16.24 -0.47 -7.06
N GLY A 49 16.14 -1.78 -7.35
CA GLY A 49 16.60 -2.38 -8.61
C GLY A 49 15.86 -1.89 -9.85
N LEU A 50 14.65 -1.35 -9.66
CA LEU A 50 13.81 -0.79 -10.72
C LEU A 50 13.77 0.75 -10.74
N LEU A 51 14.52 1.41 -9.86
CA LEU A 51 14.62 2.87 -9.85
C LEU A 51 15.00 3.39 -11.24
N LYS A 52 14.25 4.38 -11.71
CA LYS A 52 14.54 5.04 -12.99
C LYS A 52 14.41 6.54 -12.84
N SER A 53 15.37 7.25 -13.44
CA SER A 53 15.30 8.70 -13.53
C SER A 53 14.18 9.10 -14.49
N VAL A 54 13.42 10.12 -14.10
CA VAL A 54 12.36 10.72 -14.93
C VAL A 54 12.92 11.23 -16.27
N ASP A 55 14.18 11.65 -16.30
CA ASP A 55 14.85 12.19 -17.49
C ASP A 55 15.24 11.12 -18.52
N THR A 56 15.08 9.84 -18.17
CA THR A 56 15.33 8.69 -19.05
C THR A 56 14.05 7.87 -19.26
N PRO A 57 13.02 8.44 -19.92
CA PRO A 57 11.73 7.79 -20.13
C PRO A 57 11.86 6.70 -21.19
N GLU A 58 12.40 5.55 -20.80
CA GLU A 58 12.43 4.36 -21.64
C GLU A 58 11.26 3.46 -21.22
N TYR A 59 10.34 3.20 -22.15
CA TYR A 59 9.26 2.25 -21.93
C TYR A 59 9.80 0.83 -22.11
N ASN A 60 10.03 0.14 -20.99
CA ASN A 60 10.51 -1.25 -20.99
C ASN A 60 9.41 -2.26 -20.59
N GLY A 61 8.14 -1.86 -20.65
CA GLY A 61 7.00 -2.69 -20.27
C GLY A 61 6.47 -2.37 -18.86
N VAL A 62 5.54 -3.22 -18.42
CA VAL A 62 4.86 -3.13 -17.12
C VAL A 62 5.54 -4.05 -16.13
N TYR A 63 5.94 -3.48 -15.00
CA TYR A 63 6.64 -4.13 -13.90
C TYR A 63 5.86 -4.01 -12.59
N GLY A 64 6.19 -4.91 -11.66
CA GLY A 64 5.75 -4.88 -10.28
C GLY A 64 4.51 -5.70 -9.98
N VAL A 65 4.01 -5.56 -8.76
CA VAL A 65 2.96 -6.43 -8.21
C VAL A 65 1.57 -5.89 -8.53
N LEU A 66 0.75 -6.65 -9.25
CA LEU A 66 -0.46 -6.19 -9.94
C LEU A 66 -1.39 -5.24 -9.14
N PRO A 67 -1.80 -5.54 -7.88
CA PRO A 67 -2.61 -4.62 -7.08
C PRO A 67 -2.05 -3.21 -6.91
N TYR A 68 -0.73 -3.04 -6.94
CA TYR A 68 -0.02 -1.79 -6.69
C TYR A 68 0.26 -1.01 -7.98
N ILE A 69 0.03 -1.61 -9.14
CA ILE A 69 0.27 -0.97 -10.43
C ILE A 69 -0.86 0.01 -10.72
N ALA A 70 -0.49 1.27 -10.98
CA ALA A 70 -1.44 2.33 -11.27
C ALA A 70 -2.21 2.05 -12.59
N PRO A 71 -3.50 2.42 -12.69
CA PRO A 71 -4.35 2.08 -13.84
C PRO A 71 -3.80 2.60 -15.18
N GLU A 72 -3.14 3.76 -15.19
CA GLU A 72 -2.50 4.29 -16.37
C GLU A 72 -1.29 3.45 -16.83
N VAL A 73 -0.57 2.84 -15.89
CA VAL A 73 0.57 1.99 -16.19
C VAL A 73 0.11 0.64 -16.76
N LEU A 74 -1.02 0.11 -16.26
CA LEU A 74 -1.62 -1.12 -16.78
C LEU A 74 -1.95 -1.04 -18.27
N ILE A 75 -2.24 0.15 -18.79
CA ILE A 75 -2.49 0.41 -20.22
C ILE A 75 -1.24 0.90 -20.99
N GLY A 76 -0.06 0.70 -20.42
CA GLY A 76 1.22 1.01 -21.05
C GLY A 76 1.63 2.48 -21.04
N LYS A 77 0.99 3.35 -20.23
CA LYS A 77 1.55 4.69 -20.02
C LYS A 77 2.80 4.62 -19.14
N PRO A 78 3.73 5.58 -19.27
CA PRO A 78 4.94 5.61 -18.45
C PRO A 78 4.63 5.70 -16.95
N TYR A 79 5.52 5.12 -16.15
CA TYR A 79 5.54 5.35 -14.72
C TYR A 79 5.84 6.82 -14.42
N THR A 80 5.30 7.31 -13.30
CA THR A 80 5.50 8.67 -12.79
C THR A 80 5.62 8.65 -11.28
N ALA A 81 6.02 9.75 -10.65
CA ALA A 81 5.93 9.85 -9.19
C ALA A 81 4.51 9.56 -8.69
N ALA A 82 3.48 9.98 -9.44
CA ALA A 82 2.08 9.70 -9.13
C ALA A 82 1.69 8.22 -9.22
N SER A 83 2.41 7.39 -9.99
CA SER A 83 2.18 5.94 -9.98
C SER A 83 2.69 5.30 -8.69
N ASP A 84 3.81 5.78 -8.12
CA ASP A 84 4.25 5.31 -6.78
C ASP A 84 3.24 5.74 -5.70
N ILE A 85 2.62 6.92 -5.83
CA ILE A 85 1.56 7.37 -4.91
C ILE A 85 0.33 6.46 -4.96
N TYR A 86 -0.04 5.96 -6.15
CA TYR A 86 -1.09 4.95 -6.25
C TYR A 86 -0.75 3.70 -5.44
N SER A 87 0.49 3.20 -5.60
CA SER A 87 0.99 2.06 -4.84
C SER A 87 0.97 2.32 -3.32
N PHE A 88 1.35 3.53 -2.89
CA PHE A 88 1.23 3.96 -1.50
C PHE A 88 -0.21 3.91 -0.98
N GLY A 89 -1.20 4.26 -1.80
CA GLY A 89 -2.62 4.14 -1.46
C GLY A 89 -3.05 2.69 -1.17
N ILE A 90 -2.49 1.72 -1.89
CA ILE A 90 -2.70 0.29 -1.64
C ILE A 90 -2.03 -0.12 -0.33
N ILE A 91 -0.80 0.35 -0.06
CA ILE A 91 -0.11 0.12 1.21
C ILE A 91 -0.91 0.69 2.39
N MET A 92 -1.52 1.87 2.24
CA MET A 92 -2.43 2.43 3.25
C MET A 92 -3.60 1.48 3.52
N TRP A 93 -4.21 0.93 2.48
CA TRP A 93 -5.27 -0.06 2.65
C TRP A 93 -4.79 -1.29 3.43
N GLU A 94 -3.63 -1.85 3.09
CA GLU A 94 -3.07 -3.03 3.77
C GLU A 94 -2.72 -2.77 5.24
N ILE A 95 -2.13 -1.62 5.55
CA ILE A 95 -1.84 -1.22 6.94
C ILE A 95 -3.14 -1.07 7.75
N SER A 96 -4.20 -0.56 7.12
CA SER A 96 -5.50 -0.41 7.77
C SER A 96 -6.18 -1.77 8.03
N SER A 97 -6.14 -2.68 7.06
CA SER A 97 -6.87 -3.95 7.05
C SER A 97 -6.11 -5.11 7.70
N GLY A 98 -4.78 -5.03 7.74
CA GLY A 98 -3.89 -6.13 8.13
C GLY A 98 -3.90 -7.31 7.16
N LYS A 99 -4.34 -7.09 5.91
CA LYS A 99 -4.50 -8.12 4.88
C LYS A 99 -3.80 -7.72 3.58
N PRO A 100 -3.33 -8.70 2.77
CA PRO A 100 -2.89 -8.43 1.40
C PRO A 100 -4.03 -7.85 0.56
N SER A 101 -3.73 -6.92 -0.35
CA SER A 101 -4.71 -6.37 -1.29
C SER A 101 -5.25 -7.46 -2.23
N TYR A 102 -6.57 -7.47 -2.41
CA TYR A 102 -7.30 -8.47 -3.21
C TYR A 102 -6.95 -9.94 -2.85
N TYR A 103 -6.76 -10.23 -1.56
CA TYR A 103 -6.40 -11.55 -1.03
C TYR A 103 -7.40 -12.68 -1.35
N ASP A 104 -8.61 -12.33 -1.77
CA ASP A 104 -9.73 -13.24 -2.03
C ASP A 104 -9.85 -13.66 -3.50
N ARG A 105 -8.90 -13.27 -4.36
CA ARG A 105 -8.95 -13.53 -5.79
C ARG A 105 -7.57 -13.64 -6.44
N LYS A 106 -7.55 -14.13 -7.68
CA LYS A 106 -6.32 -14.25 -8.47
C LYS A 106 -5.84 -12.87 -8.94
N HIS A 107 -4.53 -12.70 -9.00
CA HIS A 107 -3.88 -11.51 -9.55
C HIS A 107 -3.57 -11.75 -11.03
N ASP A 108 -4.60 -11.69 -11.87
CA ASP A 108 -4.55 -11.97 -13.29
C ASP A 108 -5.06 -10.79 -14.15
N GLY A 109 -5.13 -10.98 -15.47
CA GLY A 109 -5.61 -9.95 -16.39
C GLY A 109 -7.05 -9.48 -16.14
N ILE A 110 -7.88 -10.30 -15.48
CA ILE A 110 -9.25 -9.90 -15.12
C ILE A 110 -9.18 -8.84 -14.01
N LEU A 111 -8.37 -9.10 -12.96
CA LEU A 111 -8.16 -8.11 -11.91
C LEU A 111 -7.54 -6.82 -12.46
N ALA A 112 -6.57 -6.93 -13.38
CA ALA A 112 -5.96 -5.78 -14.03
C ALA A 112 -7.01 -4.90 -14.74
N LYS A 113 -7.90 -5.53 -15.52
CA LYS A 113 -8.99 -4.83 -16.20
C LYS A 113 -9.95 -4.17 -15.22
N GLU A 114 -10.34 -4.86 -14.15
CA GLU A 114 -11.26 -4.30 -13.16
C GLU A 114 -10.65 -3.11 -12.41
N ILE A 115 -9.36 -3.16 -12.08
CA ILE A 115 -8.62 -2.02 -11.48
C ILE A 115 -8.64 -0.81 -12.44
N TYR A 116 -8.39 -1.05 -13.73
CA TYR A 116 -8.49 -0.03 -14.76
C TYR A 116 -9.90 0.57 -14.84
N ASP A 117 -10.94 -0.29 -14.76
CA ASP A 117 -12.35 0.11 -14.76
C ASP A 117 -12.81 0.77 -13.44
N GLY A 118 -11.91 0.94 -12.47
CA GLY A 118 -12.16 1.70 -11.23
C GLY A 118 -12.37 0.86 -9.98
N LEU A 119 -12.13 -0.45 -10.02
CA LEU A 119 -12.14 -1.28 -8.82
C LEU A 119 -11.10 -0.78 -7.82
N ARG A 120 -11.52 -0.58 -6.57
CA ARG A 120 -10.63 -0.23 -5.45
C ARG A 120 -10.93 -1.10 -4.23
N PRO A 121 -9.93 -1.33 -3.36
CA PRO A 121 -10.16 -2.04 -2.11
C PRO A 121 -11.17 -1.30 -1.23
N THR A 122 -12.08 -2.03 -0.60
CA THR A 122 -13.09 -1.44 0.30
C THR A 122 -12.55 -1.40 1.73
N PHE A 123 -12.76 -0.28 2.42
CA PHE A 123 -12.37 -0.12 3.83
C PHE A 123 -13.49 -0.53 4.78
N ALA A 124 -13.12 -1.05 5.94
CA ALA A 124 -14.07 -1.34 7.01
C ALA A 124 -14.63 -0.02 7.61
N LYS A 125 -15.83 -0.07 8.20
CA LYS A 125 -16.53 1.13 8.70
C LYS A 125 -15.82 1.77 9.90
N GLU A 126 -15.01 0.98 10.58
CA GLU A 126 -14.25 1.34 11.77
C GLU A 126 -12.99 2.16 11.42
N ILE A 127 -12.58 2.17 10.15
CA ILE A 127 -11.43 2.95 9.69
C ILE A 127 -11.79 4.44 9.66
N PRO A 128 -10.96 5.34 10.24
CA PRO A 128 -11.20 6.77 10.22
C PRO A 128 -11.47 7.31 8.81
N LEU A 129 -12.56 8.07 8.65
CA LEU A 129 -12.98 8.58 7.34
C LEU A 129 -11.89 9.41 6.65
N ILE A 130 -11.14 10.22 7.40
CA ILE A 130 -10.03 11.02 6.88
C ILE A 130 -8.91 10.16 6.28
N TYR A 131 -8.70 8.96 6.82
CA TYR A 131 -7.72 7.99 6.32
C TYR A 131 -8.22 7.37 5.02
N VAL A 132 -9.48 6.94 4.99
CA VAL A 132 -10.13 6.37 3.79
C VAL A 132 -10.14 7.38 2.65
N GLN A 133 -10.45 8.64 2.93
CA GLN A 133 -10.46 9.71 1.93
C GLN A 133 -9.08 9.91 1.32
N LEU A 134 -8.02 9.98 2.13
CA LEU A 134 -6.66 10.15 1.63
C LEU A 134 -6.20 8.94 0.82
N ALA A 135 -6.43 7.72 1.32
CA ALA A 135 -6.06 6.51 0.60
C ALA A 135 -6.77 6.39 -0.77
N ASN A 136 -8.07 6.74 -0.82
CA ASN A 136 -8.81 6.78 -2.08
C ASN A 136 -8.29 7.88 -3.03
N GLN A 137 -7.86 9.02 -2.49
CA GLN A 137 -7.25 10.08 -3.28
C GLN A 137 -5.92 9.62 -3.89
N CYS A 138 -5.06 8.94 -3.11
CA CYS A 138 -3.86 8.28 -3.62
C CYS A 138 -4.18 7.30 -4.76
N MET A 139 -5.29 6.56 -4.63
CA MET A 139 -5.73 5.59 -5.64
C MET A 139 -6.60 6.20 -6.76
N SER A 140 -6.66 7.53 -6.93
CA SER A 140 -7.47 8.14 -7.99
C SER A 140 -7.06 7.60 -9.38
N ALA A 141 -8.05 7.35 -10.24
CA ALA A 141 -7.81 6.98 -11.63
C ALA A 141 -7.09 8.09 -12.39
N ASN A 142 -7.32 9.36 -12.00
CA ASN A 142 -6.62 10.50 -12.54
C ASN A 142 -5.32 10.73 -11.75
N ALA A 143 -4.17 10.51 -12.39
CA ALA A 143 -2.86 10.66 -11.76
C ALA A 143 -2.62 12.08 -11.22
N SER A 144 -3.22 13.13 -11.81
CA SER A 144 -3.03 14.51 -11.36
C SER A 144 -3.81 14.88 -10.10
N GLU A 145 -4.78 14.05 -9.69
CA GLU A 145 -5.55 14.27 -8.45
C GLU A 145 -4.87 13.65 -7.22
N ARG A 146 -3.86 12.82 -7.46
CA ARG A 146 -3.10 12.16 -6.41
C ARG A 146 -2.19 13.20 -5.72
N PRO A 147 -2.10 13.18 -4.38
CA PRO A 147 -1.20 14.06 -3.65
C PRO A 147 0.27 13.75 -3.99
N SER A 148 1.16 14.71 -3.80
CA SER A 148 2.59 14.43 -3.78
C SER A 148 3.01 13.74 -2.47
N ALA A 149 4.20 13.14 -2.44
CA ALA A 149 4.76 12.60 -1.20
C ALA A 149 4.91 13.68 -0.11
N SER A 150 5.13 14.94 -0.50
CA SER A 150 5.16 16.08 0.43
C SER A 150 3.79 16.42 1.00
N ASP A 151 2.74 16.44 0.17
CA ASP A 151 1.37 16.65 0.66
C ASP A 151 0.96 15.54 1.66
N LEU A 152 1.33 14.28 1.35
CA LEU A 152 1.10 13.14 2.23
C LEU A 152 1.78 13.30 3.59
N GLN A 153 3.03 13.77 3.60
CA GLN A 153 3.75 14.06 4.84
C GLN A 153 2.99 15.09 5.67
N GLU A 154 2.55 16.20 5.07
CA GLU A 154 1.81 17.25 5.78
C GLU A 154 0.50 16.75 6.39
N TYR A 155 -0.29 15.97 5.64
CA TYR A 155 -1.53 15.38 6.13
C TYR A 155 -1.29 14.46 7.33
N ILE A 156 -0.36 13.51 7.19
CA ILE A 156 -0.14 12.49 8.22
C ILE A 156 0.58 13.07 9.43
N ASP A 157 1.49 14.04 9.27
CA ASP A 157 2.08 14.76 10.38
C ASP A 157 1.03 15.53 11.18
N SER A 158 0.11 16.20 10.48
CA SER A 158 -1.01 16.89 11.12
C SER A 158 -1.85 15.90 11.93
N TRP A 159 -2.08 14.70 11.42
CA TRP A 159 -2.81 13.65 12.12
C TRP A 159 -2.10 13.13 13.36
N ALA A 160 -0.78 12.93 13.28
CA ALA A 160 0.05 12.42 14.36
C ALA A 160 0.29 13.45 15.49
N LYS A 161 0.23 14.75 15.18
CA LYS A 161 0.65 15.82 16.11
C LYS A 161 -0.52 16.63 16.71
N LYS A 162 -1.64 16.80 15.99
CA LYS A 162 -2.74 17.66 16.49
C LYS A 162 -3.76 16.86 17.29
N ALA A 163 -4.11 17.37 18.47
CA ALA A 163 -4.99 16.71 19.44
C ALA A 163 -6.34 16.26 18.85
N PHE A 164 -6.93 17.06 17.95
CA PHE A 164 -8.17 16.72 17.27
C PHE A 164 -8.07 15.41 16.49
N TYR A 165 -7.04 15.25 15.66
CA TYR A 165 -6.85 14.04 14.86
C TYR A 165 -6.40 12.85 15.69
N ILE A 166 -5.49 13.07 16.66
CA ILE A 166 -5.07 12.04 17.60
C ILE A 166 -6.28 11.39 18.28
N LYS A 167 -7.28 12.20 18.66
CA LYS A 167 -8.52 11.68 19.24
C LYS A 167 -9.29 10.78 18.28
N ILE A 168 -9.45 11.18 17.01
CA ILE A 168 -10.14 10.38 15.99
C ILE A 168 -9.51 8.99 15.85
N PHE A 169 -8.19 8.93 15.77
CA PHE A 169 -7.46 7.68 15.61
C PHE A 169 -7.52 6.79 16.88
N LYS A 170 -7.43 7.39 18.07
CA LYS A 170 -7.63 6.66 19.34
C LYS A 170 -9.05 6.10 19.49
N ASP A 171 -10.06 6.87 19.11
CA ASP A 171 -11.45 6.41 19.14
C ASP A 171 -11.66 5.23 18.17
N ALA A 172 -10.99 5.24 17.03
CA ALA A 172 -10.98 4.10 16.10
C ALA A 172 -10.31 2.85 16.69
N ASP A 173 -9.17 2.97 17.37
CA ASP A 173 -8.53 1.85 18.08
C ASP A 173 -9.50 1.21 19.09
N ILE A 174 -10.23 2.03 19.86
CA ILE A 174 -11.22 1.56 20.84
C ILE A 174 -12.37 0.81 20.15
N ASN A 175 -12.89 1.33 19.04
CA ASN A 175 -14.02 0.74 18.33
C ASN A 175 -13.65 -0.62 17.69
N ILE A 176 -12.45 -0.72 17.11
CA ILE A 176 -11.93 -1.97 16.54
C ILE A 176 -11.82 -3.03 17.64
N ASN A 177 -11.21 -2.69 18.79
CA ASN A 177 -11.06 -3.63 19.91
C ASN A 177 -12.39 -4.11 20.48
N LYS A 178 -13.40 -3.23 20.56
CA LYS A 178 -14.76 -3.61 20.98
C LYS A 178 -15.37 -4.61 20.01
N HIS A 179 -15.33 -4.34 18.71
CA HIS A 179 -15.89 -5.23 17.69
C HIS A 179 -15.19 -6.61 17.68
N GLU A 180 -13.87 -6.64 17.87
CA GLU A 180 -13.12 -7.90 18.01
C GLU A 180 -13.56 -8.70 19.25
N SER A 181 -13.76 -8.04 20.39
CA SER A 181 -14.23 -8.70 21.62
C SER A 181 -15.67 -9.23 21.52
N GLU A 182 -16.55 -8.52 20.82
CA GLU A 182 -17.94 -8.93 20.58
C GLU A 182 -18.01 -10.10 19.57
N SER A 183 -17.18 -10.07 18.53
CA SER A 183 -17.09 -11.15 17.53
C SER A 183 -16.48 -12.44 18.10
N SER A 184 -15.55 -12.31 19.04
CA SER A 184 -14.89 -13.45 19.70
C SER A 184 -15.81 -14.24 20.63
N ASN A 185 -16.94 -13.65 21.07
CA ASN A 185 -17.94 -14.33 21.89
C ASN A 185 -18.90 -15.24 21.08
N ASN A 186 -18.79 -15.29 19.74
CA ASN A 186 -19.78 -15.98 18.89
C ASN A 186 -19.25 -17.01 17.88
N CYS A 187 -17.94 -17.28 17.77
CA CYS A 187 -17.40 -18.53 17.20
C CYS A 187 -15.88 -18.64 17.35
N ILE A 188 -15.43 -19.88 17.55
CA ILE A 188 -14.03 -20.32 17.49
C ILE A 188 -13.52 -20.11 16.05
N ASN A 189 -12.73 -19.07 15.81
CA ASN A 189 -11.58 -19.01 14.88
C ASN A 189 -11.34 -17.58 14.39
N THR A 190 -10.27 -16.96 14.91
CA THR A 190 -9.34 -16.14 14.10
C THR A 190 -8.00 -16.07 14.84
N MET A 191 -7.29 -17.20 14.89
CA MET A 191 -5.84 -17.25 15.18
C MET A 191 -4.98 -16.59 14.05
N PHE A 192 -5.56 -15.63 13.34
CA PHE A 192 -4.99 -14.83 12.25
C PHE A 192 -4.80 -13.35 12.64
N SER A 193 -5.15 -12.95 13.86
CA SER A 193 -5.39 -11.53 14.19
C SER A 193 -4.18 -10.70 14.65
N TYR A 194 -2.98 -11.25 14.88
CA TYR A 194 -1.85 -10.42 15.36
C TYR A 194 -0.48 -10.72 14.74
N LYS A 195 -0.37 -11.72 13.84
CA LYS A 195 0.89 -12.02 13.12
C LYS A 195 1.07 -11.22 11.81
N SER A 196 0.12 -10.36 11.45
CA SER A 196 -0.16 -10.02 10.05
C SER A 196 0.33 -8.65 9.58
N ILE A 197 1.30 -8.04 10.26
CA ILE A 197 2.16 -7.02 9.65
C ILE A 197 3.58 -7.58 9.51
N ALA A 198 4.12 -8.20 10.57
CA ALA A 198 5.40 -8.90 10.50
C ALA A 198 5.45 -10.06 9.47
N ARG A 199 4.34 -10.76 9.19
CA ARG A 199 4.29 -11.75 8.08
C ARG A 199 4.16 -11.14 6.69
N LEU A 200 3.57 -9.94 6.55
CA LEU A 200 3.50 -9.25 5.27
C LEU A 200 4.85 -8.61 4.89
N ILE A 201 5.66 -8.30 5.90
CA ILE A 201 6.92 -7.56 5.77
C ILE A 201 8.15 -8.46 6.10
N GLY A 202 7.95 -9.78 6.24
CA GLY A 202 9.01 -10.81 6.27
C GLY A 202 9.39 -11.37 7.66
N SER A 203 8.94 -12.60 7.96
CA SER A 203 9.77 -13.69 8.56
C SER A 203 8.91 -14.89 8.96
N GLU A 204 8.72 -15.82 8.03
CA GLU A 204 8.70 -17.26 8.35
C GLU A 204 9.10 -17.97 7.04
N HIS A 205 10.37 -18.38 6.97
CA HIS A 205 10.84 -19.35 5.99
C HIS A 205 10.01 -20.63 6.17
N THR A 206 8.98 -20.80 5.34
CA THR A 206 8.44 -22.12 5.04
C THR A 206 8.35 -22.24 3.53
N ASN A 207 9.09 -23.22 3.03
CA ASN A 207 9.18 -23.63 1.63
C ASN A 207 7.84 -23.52 0.89
N LEU A 208 7.68 -22.47 0.09
CA LEU A 208 7.00 -22.58 -1.18
C LEU A 208 8.10 -22.76 -2.21
N LYS A 209 8.28 -24.03 -2.61
CA LYS A 209 9.10 -24.40 -3.75
C LYS A 209 8.63 -23.62 -4.97
N ASP A 210 9.61 -23.12 -5.72
CA ASP A 210 9.55 -22.73 -7.13
C ASP A 210 8.35 -21.90 -7.58
N SER A 211 8.60 -20.60 -7.71
CA SER A 211 8.06 -19.84 -8.84
C SER A 211 9.10 -18.78 -9.26
N SER A 212 10.25 -19.24 -9.74
CA SER A 212 11.16 -18.46 -10.58
C SER A 212 10.55 -18.13 -11.97
N GLU A 213 9.23 -18.18 -12.11
CA GLU A 213 8.48 -17.92 -13.35
C GLU A 213 7.60 -16.66 -13.31
N ASN A 214 7.46 -15.95 -12.17
CA ASN A 214 6.60 -14.75 -12.08
C ASN A 214 7.32 -13.41 -12.32
N GLN A 215 8.55 -13.44 -12.84
CA GLN A 215 9.31 -12.25 -13.22
C GLN A 215 9.16 -11.86 -14.71
N PHE A 216 8.09 -12.33 -15.34
CA PHE A 216 7.77 -12.02 -16.75
C PHE A 216 6.71 -10.93 -16.85
N CYS A 217 6.89 -10.05 -17.84
CA CYS A 217 5.94 -9.03 -18.27
C CYS A 217 4.49 -9.49 -18.11
N ILE A 218 3.71 -8.81 -17.27
CA ILE A 218 2.28 -9.13 -17.03
C ILE A 218 1.46 -9.08 -18.34
N LEU A 219 2.01 -8.49 -19.41
CA LEU A 219 1.38 -8.33 -20.71
C LEU A 219 1.65 -9.44 -21.74
N ASP A 220 2.53 -10.42 -21.47
CA ASP A 220 2.80 -11.50 -22.45
C ASP A 220 1.62 -12.48 -22.63
N ASN A 221 0.54 -12.35 -21.84
CA ASN A 221 -0.67 -13.17 -21.92
C ASN A 221 -1.92 -12.42 -22.43
N LEU A 222 -1.77 -11.24 -23.04
CA LEU A 222 -2.90 -10.43 -23.56
C LEU A 222 -2.90 -10.22 -25.08
N MET A 223 -2.16 -11.04 -25.85
CA MET A 223 -2.30 -11.15 -27.32
C MET A 223 -2.73 -12.55 -27.74
#